data_AF-A0A529MFP9-F1
#
_entry.id   AF-A0A529MFP9-F1
#
_cell.length_a   1.000
_cell.length_b   1.000
_cell.length_c   1.000
_cell.angle_alpha   90.00
_cell.angle_beta   90.00
_cell.angle_gamma   90.00
#
_symmetry.space_group_name_H-M   'P 1'
#
loop_
_entity.id
_entity.type
_entity.pdbx_description
1 polymer ?
#
loop_
_entity_poly.entity_id
_entity_poly.type
_entity_poly.pdbx_seq_one_letter_code
_entity_poly.pdbx_strand_id
1 'polypeptide(L)' 'YEDFATGFVISDDDVWGRPVGVTVAKDGALILTEDGNGTIWRVTYGDGRS' A
#
# COMPACT_ATOMS: atom_id res chain seq x y z
N TYR A 1 18.92 -0.10 -3.37
CA TYR A 1 17.64 0.53 -2.98
C TYR A 1 16.69 0.27 -4.13
N GLU A 2 15.51 -0.24 -3.83
CA GLU A 2 14.49 -0.61 -4.82
C GLU A 2 13.14 -0.17 -4.26
N ASP A 3 12.30 0.41 -5.11
CA ASP A 3 10.97 0.81 -4.72
C ASP A 3 10.09 -0.43 -4.53
N PHE A 4 9.49 -0.56 -3.35
CA PHE A 4 8.62 -1.67 -3.02
C PHE A 4 7.18 -1.48 -3.54
N ALA A 5 6.67 -0.25 -3.46
CA ALA A 5 5.33 0.12 -3.90
C ALA A 5 5.31 1.55 -4.41
N THR A 6 4.71 1.76 -5.58
CA THR A 6 4.57 3.07 -6.24
C THR A 6 3.15 3.22 -6.81
N GLY A 7 2.82 4.38 -7.40
CA GLY A 7 1.55 4.58 -8.11
C GLY A 7 0.41 5.19 -7.28
N PHE A 8 0.68 5.71 -6.09
CA PHE A 8 -0.33 6.34 -5.23
C PHE A 8 -0.76 7.75 -5.70
N VAL A 9 0.09 8.43 -6.47
CA VAL A 9 -0.16 9.76 -7.03
C VAL A 9 -0.54 9.62 -8.50
N ILE A 10 -1.65 10.25 -8.90
CA ILE A 10 -2.16 10.24 -10.28
C ILE A 10 -1.72 11.53 -11.00
N SER A 11 -1.87 12.67 -10.31
CA SER A 11 -1.47 14.00 -10.77
C SER A 11 -1.11 14.87 -9.55
N ASP A 12 -0.71 16.12 -9.78
CA ASP A 12 -0.44 17.07 -8.69
C ASP A 12 -1.68 17.33 -7.81
N ASP A 13 -2.88 17.18 -8.38
CA ASP A 13 -4.16 17.45 -7.72
C ASP A 13 -4.91 16.16 -7.31
N ASP A 14 -4.56 14.99 -7.87
CA ASP A 14 -5.30 13.73 -7.69
C ASP A 14 -4.41 12.59 -7.18
N VAL A 15 -4.93 11.83 -6.20
CA VAL A 15 -4.26 10.67 -5.60
C VAL A 15 -5.22 9.50 -5.40
N TRP A 16 -4.73 8.27 -5.56
CA TRP A 16 -5.46 7.07 -5.13
C TRP A 16 -5.46 6.92 -3.61
N GLY A 17 -4.45 7.47 -2.94
CA GLY A 17 -4.33 7.54 -1.49
C GLY A 17 -2.98 8.14 -1.09
N ARG A 18 -2.86 8.59 0.17
CA ARG A 18 -1.59 9.09 0.71
C ARG A 18 -1.17 8.18 1.86
N PRO A 19 -0.22 7.24 1.66
CA PRO A 19 0.22 6.34 2.72
C PRO A 19 0.77 7.11 3.92
N VAL A 20 0.22 6.85 5.11
CA VAL A 20 0.63 7.50 6.37
C VAL A 20 1.15 6.53 7.42
N GLY A 21 0.90 5.22 7.24
CA GLY A 21 1.28 4.21 8.20
C GLY A 21 1.52 2.85 7.56
N VAL A 22 2.46 2.11 8.15
CA VAL A 22 2.76 0.72 7.80
C VAL A 22 2.89 -0.12 9.05
N THR A 23 2.35 -1.34 9.03
CA THR A 23 2.61 -2.35 10.06
C THR A 23 2.61 -3.76 9.46
N VAL A 24 3.19 -4.71 10.20
CA VAL A 24 3.18 -6.13 9.85
C VAL A 24 2.08 -6.81 10.68
N ALA A 25 1.11 -7.41 10.00
CA ALA A 25 0.07 -8.21 10.63
C ALA A 25 0.65 -9.53 11.17
N LYS A 26 -0.10 -10.20 12.06
CA LYS A 26 0.35 -11.45 12.71
C LYS A 26 0.65 -12.58 11.72
N ASP A 27 0.03 -12.55 10.55
CA ASP A 27 0.21 -13.52 9.46
C ASP A 27 1.34 -13.11 8.49
N GLY A 28 2.09 -12.06 8.81
CA GLY A 28 3.20 -11.57 7.99
C GLY A 28 2.78 -10.63 6.86
N ALA A 29 1.49 -10.34 6.68
CA ALA A 29 1.05 -9.37 5.68
C ALA A 29 1.49 -7.95 6.05
N LEU A 30 1.82 -7.13 5.05
CA LEU A 30 2.02 -5.69 5.26
C LEU A 30 0.68 -4.98 5.15
N ILE A 31 0.36 -4.19 6.18
CA ILE A 31 -0.81 -3.33 6.22
C ILE A 31 -0.37 -1.90 5.96
N LEU A 32 -0.97 -1.25 4.96
CA LEU A 32 -0.76 0.14 4.63
C LEU A 32 -2.05 0.93 4.86
N THR A 33 -1.96 2.03 5.61
CA THR A 33 -3.09 2.94 5.86
C THR A 33 -2.88 4.26 5.15
N GLU A 34 -3.98 4.90 4.73
CA GLU A 34 -3.96 6.23 4.10
C GLU A 34 -4.97 7.19 4.75
N ASP A 35 -4.81 8.50 4.53
CA ASP A 35 -5.51 9.57 5.26
C ASP A 35 -6.60 10.33 4.48
N GLY A 36 -6.87 9.96 3.23
CA GLY A 36 -7.82 10.62 2.34
C GLY A 36 -9.13 9.85 2.15
N ASN A 37 -9.05 8.55 1.88
CA ASN A 37 -10.14 7.77 1.28
C ASN A 37 -10.69 6.65 2.18
N GLY A 38 -10.16 6.49 3.41
CA GLY A 38 -10.55 5.44 4.35
C GLY A 38 -10.17 4.02 3.93
N THR A 39 -9.23 3.87 3.00
CA THR A 39 -8.77 2.61 2.43
C THR A 39 -7.64 2.01 3.27
N ILE A 40 -7.66 0.68 3.44
CA ILE A 40 -6.56 -0.08 4.02
C ILE A 40 -6.10 -1.10 2.99
N TRP A 41 -4.81 -1.06 2.65
CA TRP A 41 -4.18 -2.00 1.73
C TRP A 41 -3.53 -3.13 2.51
N ARG A 42 -3.76 -4.38 2.10
CA ARG A 42 -3.12 -5.57 2.69
C ARG A 42 -2.31 -6.28 1.60
N VAL A 43 -0.99 -6.22 1.73
CA VAL A 43 -0.05 -6.87 0.82
C VAL A 43 0.34 -8.23 1.39
N THR A 44 0.10 -9.28 0.61
CA THR A 44 0.47 -10.65 0.93
C THR A 44 1.35 -11.22 -0.17
N TYR A 45 2.27 -12.11 0.19
CA TYR A 45 2.95 -12.93 -0.79
C TYR A 45 1.95 -13.95 -1.36
N GLY A 46 1.75 -13.95 -2.67
CA GLY A 46 1.04 -15.03 -3.37
C GLY A 46 2.06 -16.04 -3.91
N ASP A 47 1.70 -17.32 -3.97
CA ASP A 47 2.49 -18.33 -4.68
C ASP A 47 2.64 -17.88 -6.14
N GLY A 48 3.79 -17.32 -6.50
CA GLY A 48 4.03 -16.60 -7.75
C GLY A 48 3.90 -17.44 -9.01
N ARG A 49 2.67 -17.76 -9.42
CA ARG A 49 2.33 -18.27 -10.76
C ARG A 49 1.22 -17.40 -11.36
N SER A 50 1.65 -16.44 -12.16
CA SER A 50 0.92 -15.94 -13.32
C SER A 50 1.62 -16.43 -14.58
#